data_AF-A0A0V8HLH0-F1
#
_entry.id   AF-A0A0V8HLH0-F1
#
_cell.length_a   1.000
_cell.length_b   1.000
_cell.length_c   1.000
_cell.angle_alpha   90.00
_cell.angle_beta   90.00
_cell.angle_gamma   90.00
#
_symmetry.space_group_name_H-M   'P 1'
#
loop_
_entity.id
_entity.type
_entity.pdbx_description
1 polymer ?
#
loop_
_entity_poly.entity_id
_entity_poly.type
_entity_poly.pdbx_seq_one_letter_code
_entity_poly.pdbx_strand_id
1 'polypeptide(L)' 'MNFSELLKQFESQKQQQSADGLELLMLTKKLYISNEISLQNYKELVREINLSYGHAIPSL' A
#
# COMPACT_ATOMS: atom_id res chain seq x y z
N MET A 1 -1.95 5.29 12.92
CA MET A 1 -0.59 4.91 12.47
C MET A 1 -0.11 5.96 11.48
N ASN A 2 1.16 6.37 11.49
CA ASN A 2 1.66 7.37 10.53
C ASN A 2 2.18 6.70 9.23
N PHE A 3 2.30 7.46 8.14
CA PHE A 3 2.70 6.94 6.83
C PHE A 3 4.06 6.22 6.85
N SER A 4 5.03 6.74 7.60
CA SER A 4 6.36 6.13 7.71
C SER A 4 6.35 4.78 8.43
N GLU A 5 5.49 4.59 9.43
CA GLU A 5 5.31 3.30 10.10
C GLU A 5 4.67 2.28 9.15
N LEU A 6 3.70 2.72 8.34
CA LEU A 6 3.04 1.87 7.35
C LEU A 6 4.03 1.42 6.30
N LEU A 7 4.79 2.35 5.72
CA LEU A 7 5.79 2.07 4.70
C LEU A 7 6.83 1.04 5.20
N LYS A 8 7.29 1.17 6.45
CA LYS A 8 8.20 0.18 7.06
C LYS A 8 7.57 -1.20 7.20
N GLN A 9 6.29 -1.29 7.57
CA GLN A 9 5.59 -2.57 7.59
C GLN A 9 5.46 -3.16 6.18
N PHE A 10 5.14 -2.33 5.18
CA PHE A 10 5.07 -2.75 3.77
C PHE A 10 6.42 -3.26 3.25
N GLU A 11 7.51 -2.53 3.50
CA GLU A 11 8.86 -2.95 3.09
C GLU A 11 9.31 -4.23 3.80
N SER A 12 8.95 -4.40 5.07
CA SER A 12 9.25 -5.63 5.82
C SER A 12 8.49 -6.84 5.25
N GLN A 13 7.22 -6.66 4.90
CA GLN A 13 6.41 -7.70 4.25
C GLN A 13 6.91 -8.04 2.85
N LYS A 14 7.40 -7.03 2.09
CA LYS A 14 8.04 -7.23 0.79
C LYS A 14 9.32 -8.09 0.86
N GLN A 15 10.11 -7.97 1.93
CA GLN A 15 11.34 -8.75 2.11
C GLN A 15 11.09 -10.19 2.60
N GLN A 16 9.95 -10.46 3.24
CA GLN A 16 9.66 -11.75 3.88
C GLN A 16 8.99 -12.81 2.99
N GLN A 17 9.03 -12.64 1.66
CA GLN A 17 8.46 -13.52 0.63
C GLN A 17 7.00 -13.18 0.26
N SER A 18 6.82 -12.84 -1.03
CA SER A 18 5.59 -13.07 -1.82
C SER A 18 4.35 -12.22 -1.59
N ALA A 19 4.42 -11.07 -0.90
CA ALA A 19 3.30 -10.13 -0.96
C ALA A 19 3.22 -9.53 -2.38
N ASP A 20 2.31 -10.08 -3.19
CA ASP A 20 1.96 -9.55 -4.52
C ASP A 20 1.44 -8.11 -4.35
N GLY A 21 1.66 -7.26 -5.35
CA GLY A 21 1.18 -5.87 -5.34
C GLY A 21 -0.33 -5.82 -5.05
N LEU A 22 -1.08 -6.82 -5.50
CA LEU A 22 -2.50 -7.00 -5.20
C LEU A 22 -2.78 -7.18 -3.70
N GLU A 23 -2.03 -8.01 -2.98
CA GLU A 23 -2.23 -8.21 -1.53
C GLU A 23 -1.96 -6.92 -0.76
N LEU A 24 -0.93 -6.17 -1.16
CA LEU A 24 -0.59 -4.88 -0.53
C LEU A 24 -1.67 -3.82 -0.81
N LEU A 25 -2.23 -3.78 -2.02
CA LEU A 25 -3.37 -2.92 -2.34
C LEU A 25 -4.60 -3.29 -1.50
N MET A 26 -4.84 -4.59 -1.30
CA MET A 26 -5.96 -5.09 -0.51
C MET A 26 -5.81 -4.73 0.97
N LEU A 27 -4.59 -4.85 1.53
CA LEU A 27 -4.26 -4.41 2.88
C LEU A 27 -4.47 -2.90 3.03
N THR A 28 -3.92 -2.12 2.10
CA THR A 28 -4.03 -0.65 2.07
C THR A 28 -5.50 -0.20 2.03
N LYS A 29 -6.33 -0.87 1.23
CA LYS A 29 -7.78 -0.62 1.18
C LYS A 29 -8.47 -0.96 2.50
N LYS A 30 -8.13 -2.07 3.14
CA LYS A 30 -8.69 -2.47 4.44
C LYS A 30 -8.39 -1.43 5.52
N LEU A 31 -7.14 -0.98 5.59
CA LEU A 31 -6.71 0.06 6.55
C LEU A 31 -7.47 1.37 6.36
N TYR A 32 -7.73 1.76 5.11
CA TYR A 32 -8.53 2.95 4.80
C TYR A 32 -9.99 2.80 5.22
N ILE A 33 -10.63 1.66 4.87
CA ILE A 33 -12.04 1.39 5.24
C ILE A 33 -12.21 1.30 6.76
N SER A 34 -11.21 0.79 7.47
CA SER A 34 -11.19 0.74 8.94
C SER A 34 -10.87 2.09 9.60
N ASN A 35 -10.69 3.17 8.83
CA ASN A 35 -10.26 4.50 9.29
C ASN A 35 -8.91 4.51 10.04
N GLU A 36 -8.06 3.50 9.82
CA GLU A 36 -6.73 3.44 10.43
C GLU A 36 -5.73 4.39 9.73
N ILE A 37 -6.03 4.75 8.48
CA ILE A 37 -5.25 5.66 7.64
C ILE A 37 -6.16 6.71 6.97
N SER A 38 -5.61 7.91 6.73
CA SER A 38 -6.31 8.96 6.01
C SER A 38 -6.41 8.64 4.51
N LEU A 39 -7.32 9.33 3.82
CA LEU A 39 -7.41 9.28 2.35
C LEU A 39 -6.09 9.68 1.66
N GLN A 40 -5.34 10.61 2.25
CA GLN A 40 -4.03 11.01 1.72
C GLN A 40 -3.03 9.85 1.81
N ASN A 41 -2.89 9.24 2.99
CA ASN A 41 -2.00 8.09 3.19
C ASN A 41 -2.38 6.92 2.27
N TYR A 42 -3.68 6.69 2.07
CA TYR A 42 -4.18 5.68 1.14
C TYR A 42 -3.69 5.93 -0.29
N LYS A 43 -3.84 7.16 -0.81
CA LYS A 43 -3.40 7.52 -2.17
C LYS A 43 -1.89 7.37 -2.36
N GLU A 44 -1.12 7.82 -1.37
CA GLU A 44 0.34 7.72 -1.40
C GLU A 44 0.79 6.25 -1.40
N LEU A 45 0.22 5.41 -0.52
CA LEU A 45 0.53 3.97 -0.47
C LEU A 45 0.16 3.24 -1.77
N VAL A 46 -1.02 3.48 -2.32
CA VAL A 46 -1.44 2.89 -3.60
C VAL A 46 -0.48 3.27 -4.73
N ARG A 47 -0.02 4.54 -4.76
CA ARG A 47 0.96 5.00 -5.75
C ARG A 47 2.29 4.25 -5.61
N GLU A 48 2.84 4.18 -4.40
CA GLU A 48 4.12 3.51 -4.14
C GLU A 48 4.06 2.01 -4.45
N ILE A 49 2.94 1.35 -4.14
CA ILE A 49 2.71 -0.07 -4.47
C ILE A 49 2.63 -0.24 -5.99
N ASN A 50 1.86 0.57 -6.71
CA ASN A 50 1.77 0.47 -8.17
C ASN A 50 3.11 0.73 -8.86
N LEU A 51 3.90 1.70 -8.39
CA LEU A 51 5.26 1.97 -8.89
C LEU A 51 6.20 0.79 -8.61
N SER A 52 6.11 0.18 -7.43
CA SER A 52 6.99 -0.91 -7.00
C SER A 52 6.70 -2.25 -7.67
N TYR A 53 5.46 -2.50 -8.09
CA TYR A 53 5.00 -3.79 -8.61
C TYR A 53 4.54 -3.75 -10.06
N GLY A 54 4.70 -2.61 -10.76
CA GLY A 54 4.47 -2.51 -12.20
C GLY A 54 3.00 -2.66 -12.62
N HIS A 55 2.05 -2.61 -11.70
CA HIS A 55 0.64 -2.43 -12.04
C HIS A 55 0.48 -1.04 -12.63
N ALA A 56 0.46 -0.98 -13.97
CA ALA A 56 0.15 0.24 -14.71
C ALA A 56 -1.06 0.91 -14.05
N ILE A 57 -0.86 2.16 -13.59
CA ILE A 57 -1.96 3.00 -13.10
C ILE A 57 -3.02 2.99 -14.21
N PRO A 58 -4.25 2.50 -13.96
CA PRO A 58 -5.31 2.68 -14.93
C PRO A 58 -5.48 4.19 -15.10
N SER A 59 -5.17 4.68 -16.30
CA SER A 59 -5.40 6.07 -16.66
C SER A 59 -6.90 6.32 -16.45
N LEU A 60 -7.21 7.29 -15.59
CA LEU A 60 -8.56 7.85 -15.48
C LEU A 60 -8.98 8.50 -16.80
#